data_AF-A0A2V2DE94-F1
#
_entry.id   AF-A0A2V2DE94-F1
#
_cell.length_a   1.000
_cell.length_b   1.000
_cell.length_c   1.000
_cell.angle_alpha   90.00
_cell.angle_beta   90.00
_cell.angle_gamma   90.00
#
_symmetry.space_group_name_H-M   'P 1'
#
loop_
_entity.id
_entity.type
_entity.pdbx_description
1 polymer ?
#
loop_
_entity_poly.entity_id
_entity_poly.type
_entity_poly.pdbx_seq_one_letter_code
_entity_poly.pdbx_strand_id
1 'polypeptide(L)'
;MQEGQSDMLSRRRFLKGAGLGAGLASAALAGCSPKKGGAVDRGGSGEVPVGKMTMRTNNNSGDKVSLLGYGCMRWPLRPKAGGDGEEVNQEAVNELVDYAIAHGVNFFDTSPVYVQGMSEKSTGIALKRHPREKFFISTKMSNFADYSRENSIKIYQNSFKNLQVDYIDYYLLHSVGGGDGMELFKKRYIDNGILDFLIAEKKAGRIRNLGFSFHGDVKVFDHLLASGIKWDFVLIQMNYVDWKHALGRNINAEYLYSELEKRSIPALVMEPLLGGRLSNIPDALVPRYKERRPQFSVASWAFRFVGSHKNVLSVLSGMTYMEHLQDNIRTYSPLEWLSEDEFKFLNECAELMVKYPTIPCNDCKYCMPCKYGLDIPAILIHYNKCLNEGNIPEFRQDANYAAARRAYLVGYDRSVPKLRQAERCTGCGKCNPECPQRIDIPTELRRIDKFVENLRREAVLMGDVLNAFKSGKYSCVIGNGRLYTFTQNGIKDLYGTYSEKPSVLKGALVADKVVGKAAAAILALGGASEVYADVMSEPALTMLRDTGAKITYSKLVPYIKNRSGTGMCPMDKLCLNAKTPQECLELLDKFMKVPSA
;
A
#
# COMPACT_ATOMS: atom_id res chain seq x y z
N MET A 1 -27.51 50.68 38.56
CA MET A 1 -26.17 50.50 39.13
C MET A 1 -25.31 49.89 38.02
N GLN A 2 -24.40 50.73 37.50
CA GLN A 2 -23.27 50.55 36.58
C GLN A 2 -23.10 49.15 35.95
N GLU A 3 -23.27 48.99 34.62
CA GLU A 3 -22.29 49.30 33.53
C GLU A 3 -21.03 48.40 33.61
N GLY A 4 -20.54 47.72 32.57
CA GLY A 4 -20.89 47.67 31.15
C GLY A 4 -19.85 46.85 30.36
N GLN A 5 -20.31 46.34 29.21
CA GLN A 5 -19.64 46.15 27.90
C GLN A 5 -18.27 45.44 27.70
N SER A 6 -18.32 44.46 26.78
CA SER A 6 -17.44 44.11 25.63
C SER A 6 -16.09 44.86 25.49
N ASP A 7 -14.99 44.29 24.97
CA ASP A 7 -14.85 43.89 23.56
C ASP A 7 -13.41 43.36 23.27
N MET A 8 -13.29 42.79 22.07
CA MET A 8 -12.19 42.24 21.27
C MET A 8 -10.75 42.83 21.31
N LEU A 9 -9.81 42.01 20.76
CA LEU A 9 -8.46 42.32 20.20
C LEU A 9 -7.29 42.44 21.21
N SER A 10 -6.04 42.04 20.97
CA SER A 10 -5.38 41.33 19.86
C SER A 10 -3.95 40.92 20.28
N ARG A 11 -3.38 39.95 19.56
CA ARG A 11 -1.95 39.61 19.54
C ARG A 11 -1.11 40.79 18.99
N ARG A 12 -0.38 41.52 19.84
CA ARG A 12 0.95 42.15 19.57
C ARG A 12 1.39 43.09 20.71
N ARG A 13 2.65 42.94 21.13
CA ARG A 13 3.49 43.79 22.04
C ARG A 13 3.51 43.45 23.55
N PHE A 14 4.37 42.50 23.90
CA PHE A 14 5.13 42.44 25.17
C PHE A 14 6.14 41.28 24.97
N LEU A 15 7.46 41.38 24.80
CA LEU A 15 8.46 42.41 24.98
C LEU A 15 9.62 42.12 24.01
N LYS A 16 10.00 43.10 23.19
CA LYS A 16 11.41 43.34 22.83
C LYS A 16 11.96 44.21 23.96
N GLY A 17 13.04 43.78 24.60
CA GLY A 17 13.71 44.60 25.61
C GLY A 17 14.69 43.84 26.49
N ALA A 18 15.85 43.47 25.94
CA ALA A 18 17.14 43.44 26.63
C ALA A 18 18.20 42.90 25.65
N GLY A 19 19.04 43.82 25.14
CA GLY A 19 20.22 43.48 24.35
C GLY A 19 21.47 43.36 25.22
N LEU A 20 22.36 42.46 24.79
CA LEU A 20 23.82 42.56 24.72
C LEU A 20 24.66 42.73 26.01
N GLY A 21 25.58 41.78 26.25
CA GLY A 21 26.76 41.97 27.12
C GLY A 21 27.54 40.70 27.51
N ALA A 22 28.41 40.24 26.60
CA ALA A 22 29.60 39.35 26.68
C ALA A 22 30.02 38.57 27.95
N GLY A 23 30.44 37.30 27.76
CA GLY A 23 31.40 36.60 28.64
C GLY A 23 31.43 35.06 28.49
N LEU A 24 32.53 34.49 27.99
CA LEU A 24 32.78 33.05 27.75
C LEU A 24 33.00 32.23 29.04
N ALA A 25 32.41 31.02 29.12
CA ALA A 25 33.06 29.72 29.43
C ALA A 25 32.08 28.64 29.98
N SER A 26 31.94 27.57 29.20
CA SER A 26 31.78 26.15 29.56
C SER A 26 30.94 25.71 30.77
N ALA A 27 29.79 25.07 30.52
CA ALA A 27 29.46 23.75 31.09
C ALA A 27 28.23 23.15 30.38
N ALA A 28 28.36 21.90 29.94
CA ALA A 28 27.32 21.13 29.28
C ALA A 28 26.12 20.85 30.21
N LEU A 29 24.92 21.21 29.77
CA LEU A 29 23.68 20.63 30.28
C LEU A 29 22.80 20.25 29.08
N ALA A 30 22.95 18.99 28.68
CA ALA A 30 22.04 18.32 27.76
C ALA A 30 20.67 18.17 28.45
N GLY A 31 19.73 19.03 28.08
CA GLY A 31 18.32 18.94 28.47
C GLY A 31 17.47 18.60 27.25
N CYS A 32 16.95 17.38 27.23
CA CYS A 32 16.12 16.81 26.17
C CYS A 32 14.95 17.71 25.74
N SER A 33 14.94 18.12 24.47
CA SER A 33 13.74 18.59 23.78
C SER A 33 13.06 17.43 23.05
N PRO A 34 11.71 17.43 22.93
CA PRO A 34 10.98 16.30 22.36
C PRO A 34 11.23 16.23 20.85
N LYS A 35 11.72 15.06 20.38
CA LYS A 35 11.81 14.73 18.95
C LYS A 35 10.42 14.89 18.31
N LYS A 36 10.31 15.83 17.37
CA LYS A 36 9.19 15.90 16.43
C LYS A 36 9.13 14.57 15.66
N GLY A 37 7.91 14.07 15.49
CA GLY A 37 7.62 12.77 14.87
C GLY A 37 8.16 12.61 13.45
N GLY A 38 8.20 11.34 13.03
CA GLY A 38 8.72 10.78 11.77
C GLY A 38 9.09 11.79 10.69
N ALA A 39 10.37 11.82 10.33
CA ALA A 39 10.88 12.61 9.24
C ALA A 39 10.24 12.14 7.93
N VAL A 40 9.23 12.88 7.47
CA VAL A 40 9.00 12.99 6.03
C VAL A 40 10.28 13.60 5.48
N ASP A 41 10.99 12.84 4.64
CA ASP A 41 12.19 13.28 3.94
C ASP A 41 11.83 14.54 3.14
N ARG A 42 12.13 15.71 3.70
CA ARG A 42 11.92 16.99 3.03
C ARG A 42 12.93 17.01 1.89
N GLY A 43 12.44 16.84 0.67
CA GLY A 43 13.23 16.87 -0.57
C GLY A 43 14.20 18.05 -0.61
N GLY A 44 15.26 17.90 -1.42
CA GLY A 44 16.46 18.74 -1.43
C GLY A 44 16.18 20.24 -1.23
N SER A 45 16.91 20.87 -0.31
CA SER A 45 16.75 22.26 0.13
C SER A 45 17.20 23.33 -0.90
N GLY A 46 17.44 22.93 -2.15
CA GLY A 46 17.87 23.83 -3.24
C GLY A 46 16.70 24.52 -3.95
N GLU A 47 17.03 25.60 -4.65
CA GLU A 47 16.11 26.30 -5.56
C GLU A 47 15.56 25.32 -6.62
N VAL A 48 14.29 25.47 -6.99
CA VAL A 48 13.66 24.59 -7.98
C VAL A 48 14.04 25.07 -9.38
N PRO A 49 14.70 24.24 -10.21
CA PRO A 49 15.18 24.70 -11.51
C PRO A 49 14.06 25.10 -12.47
N VAL A 50 14.23 26.24 -13.14
CA VAL A 50 13.33 26.72 -14.20
C VAL A 50 13.98 26.51 -15.58
N GLY A 51 13.19 26.06 -16.55
CA GLY A 51 13.66 25.89 -17.94
C GLY A 51 14.66 24.74 -18.15
N LYS A 52 14.81 23.85 -17.17
CA LYS A 52 15.70 22.67 -17.21
C LYS A 52 14.95 21.33 -17.31
N MET A 53 13.62 21.36 -17.37
CA MET A 53 12.79 20.17 -17.49
C MET A 53 13.25 19.29 -18.65
N THR A 54 13.48 18.02 -18.36
CA THR A 54 13.81 17.03 -19.38
C THR A 54 12.61 16.81 -20.28
N MET A 55 12.79 17.05 -21.57
CA MET A 55 11.75 16.83 -22.58
C MET A 55 11.99 15.50 -23.31
N ARG A 56 10.91 14.91 -23.82
CA ARG A 56 10.88 13.73 -24.69
C ARG A 56 10.05 14.06 -25.93
N THR A 57 10.37 13.42 -27.04
CA THR A 57 9.59 13.59 -28.28
C THR A 57 8.73 12.36 -28.48
N ASN A 58 7.43 12.55 -28.69
CA ASN A 58 6.59 11.49 -29.21
C ASN A 58 6.95 11.29 -30.69
N ASN A 59 7.61 10.19 -31.03
CA ASN A 59 8.06 9.92 -32.40
C ASN A 59 6.91 9.78 -33.41
N ASN A 60 5.68 9.54 -32.94
CA ASN A 60 4.51 9.41 -33.81
C ASN A 60 3.90 10.77 -34.20
N SER A 61 3.91 11.76 -33.30
CA SER A 61 3.26 13.06 -33.49
C SER A 61 4.24 14.24 -33.61
N GLY A 62 5.48 14.07 -33.15
CA GLY A 62 6.46 15.15 -33.02
C GLY A 62 6.30 15.99 -31.74
N ASP A 63 5.33 15.67 -30.88
CA ASP A 63 5.05 16.42 -29.65
C ASP A 63 6.26 16.40 -28.71
N LYS A 64 6.67 17.58 -28.22
CA LYS A 64 7.73 17.71 -27.19
C LYS A 64 7.10 17.76 -25.80
N VAL A 65 7.11 16.62 -25.13
CA VAL A 65 6.42 16.35 -23.87
C VAL A 65 7.41 16.41 -22.70
N SER A 66 7.02 16.99 -21.56
CA SER A 66 7.82 16.97 -20.34
C SER A 66 7.88 15.56 -19.77
N LEU A 67 9.07 15.13 -19.35
CA LEU A 67 9.25 13.80 -18.76
C LEU A 67 8.46 13.67 -17.45
N LEU A 68 8.33 14.75 -16.68
CA LEU A 68 7.33 14.81 -15.61
C LEU A 68 5.96 15.09 -16.21
N GLY A 69 5.00 14.20 -15.99
CA GLY A 69 3.59 14.42 -16.26
C GLY A 69 2.80 14.62 -14.98
N TYR A 70 1.85 15.55 -15.00
CA TYR A 70 0.97 15.80 -13.88
C TYR A 70 -0.20 14.81 -13.88
N GLY A 71 -0.22 13.90 -12.91
CA GLY A 71 -1.33 12.98 -12.69
C GLY A 71 -2.44 13.64 -11.90
N CYS A 72 -3.58 13.91 -12.54
CA CYS A 72 -4.71 14.64 -11.97
C CYS A 72 -5.70 13.72 -11.23
N MET A 73 -5.27 12.51 -10.84
CA MET A 73 -6.13 11.54 -10.10
C MET A 73 -6.51 12.06 -8.71
N ARG A 74 -5.70 12.94 -8.14
CA ARG A 74 -5.90 13.55 -6.82
C ARG A 74 -5.67 15.05 -6.92
N TRP A 75 -6.66 15.83 -6.48
CA TRP A 75 -6.54 17.26 -6.30
C TRP A 75 -6.68 17.64 -4.82
N PRO A 76 -6.11 18.78 -4.39
CA PRO A 76 -6.37 19.34 -3.08
C PRO A 76 -7.87 19.45 -2.85
N LEU A 77 -8.31 18.96 -1.70
CA LEU A 77 -9.69 19.06 -1.26
C LEU A 77 -9.79 20.05 -0.10
N ARG A 78 -10.95 20.67 0.05
CA ARG A 78 -11.30 21.49 1.21
C ARG A 78 -12.71 21.12 1.70
N PRO A 79 -13.02 21.36 2.98
CA PRO A 79 -14.39 21.26 3.46
C PRO A 79 -15.33 22.18 2.67
N LYS A 80 -16.54 21.72 2.37
CA LYS A 80 -17.55 22.56 1.71
C LYS A 80 -18.01 23.69 2.63
N ALA A 81 -18.25 24.86 2.05
CA ALA A 81 -18.92 25.95 2.76
C ALA A 81 -20.39 25.55 3.04
N GLY A 82 -20.68 25.16 4.29
CA GLY A 82 -22.06 24.88 4.74
C GLY A 82 -22.35 23.46 5.27
N GLY A 83 -21.36 22.56 5.38
CA GLY A 83 -21.57 21.26 6.04
C GLY A 83 -20.80 20.09 5.42
N ASP A 84 -21.38 18.88 5.56
CA ASP A 84 -20.70 17.60 5.38
C ASP A 84 -20.12 17.37 3.96
N GLY A 85 -18.87 16.93 3.94
CA GLY A 85 -18.14 16.52 2.75
C GLY A 85 -17.05 17.49 2.31
N GLU A 86 -16.34 17.10 1.26
CA GLU A 86 -15.23 17.86 0.69
C GLU A 86 -15.54 18.26 -0.76
N GLU A 87 -14.93 19.36 -1.21
CA GLU A 87 -14.90 19.79 -2.60
C GLU A 87 -13.46 20.04 -3.05
N VAL A 88 -13.23 20.10 -4.36
CA VAL A 88 -11.92 20.48 -4.90
C VAL A 88 -11.62 21.92 -4.52
N ASN A 89 -10.46 22.14 -3.90
CA ASN A 89 -9.92 23.46 -3.65
C ASN A 89 -9.33 24.01 -4.96
N GLN A 90 -10.16 24.67 -5.76
CA GLN A 90 -9.79 25.13 -7.09
C GLN A 90 -8.63 26.13 -7.08
N GLU A 91 -8.55 27.00 -6.07
CA GLU A 91 -7.44 27.94 -5.93
C GLU A 91 -6.10 27.20 -5.79
N ALA A 92 -6.04 26.17 -4.94
CA ALA A 92 -4.83 25.35 -4.78
C ALA A 92 -4.50 24.56 -6.06
N VAL A 93 -5.50 24.07 -6.80
CA VAL A 93 -5.28 23.44 -8.12
C VAL A 93 -4.67 24.43 -9.10
N ASN A 94 -5.19 25.66 -9.16
CA ASN A 94 -4.66 26.70 -10.04
C ASN A 94 -3.20 27.02 -9.70
N GLU A 95 -2.87 27.19 -8.42
CA GLU A 95 -1.49 27.47 -7.98
C GLU A 95 -0.52 26.35 -8.37
N LEU A 96 -0.93 25.09 -8.22
CA LEU A 96 -0.12 23.93 -8.60
C LEU A 96 0.11 23.87 -10.13
N VAL A 97 -0.93 24.11 -10.93
CA VAL A 97 -0.84 24.11 -12.39
C VAL A 97 0.00 25.29 -12.90
N ASP A 98 -0.24 26.50 -12.37
CA ASP A 98 0.54 27.70 -12.68
C ASP A 98 2.05 27.44 -12.42
N TYR A 99 2.37 26.87 -11.26
CA TYR A 99 3.74 26.52 -10.88
C TYR A 99 4.35 25.45 -11.79
N ALA A 100 3.60 24.38 -12.09
CA ALA A 100 4.06 23.28 -12.93
C ALA A 100 4.44 23.79 -14.34
N ILE A 101 3.57 24.58 -14.97
CA ILE A 101 3.82 25.15 -16.30
C ILE A 101 5.00 26.12 -16.27
N ALA A 102 5.10 26.97 -15.25
CA ALA A 102 6.23 27.89 -15.10
C ALA A 102 7.58 27.17 -15.02
N HIS A 103 7.61 25.93 -14.52
CA HIS A 103 8.83 25.11 -14.41
C HIS A 103 8.99 24.10 -15.57
N GLY A 104 8.16 24.18 -16.61
CA GLY A 104 8.30 23.41 -17.84
C GLY A 104 7.54 22.08 -17.87
N VAL A 105 6.69 21.78 -16.89
CA VAL A 105 5.74 20.67 -16.99
C VAL A 105 4.65 21.05 -17.99
N ASN A 106 4.44 20.23 -19.02
CA ASN A 106 3.44 20.50 -20.05
C ASN A 106 2.47 19.33 -20.29
N PHE A 107 2.59 18.20 -19.60
CA PHE A 107 1.70 17.05 -19.81
C PHE A 107 0.77 16.85 -18.61
N PHE A 108 -0.54 16.88 -18.82
CA PHE A 108 -1.56 16.74 -17.78
C PHE A 108 -2.49 15.57 -18.08
N ASP A 109 -2.50 14.55 -17.24
CA ASP A 109 -3.33 13.34 -17.38
C ASP A 109 -4.49 13.35 -16.39
N THR A 110 -5.72 13.29 -16.89
CA THR A 110 -6.96 13.25 -16.09
C THR A 110 -7.88 12.11 -16.56
N SER A 111 -9.09 12.03 -15.99
CA SER A 111 -10.12 11.06 -16.39
C SER A 111 -11.49 11.52 -15.88
N PRO A 112 -12.59 11.20 -16.59
CA PRO A 112 -13.96 11.47 -16.17
C PRO A 112 -14.35 10.90 -14.80
N VAL A 113 -13.61 9.91 -14.26
CA VAL A 113 -13.93 9.28 -12.97
C VAL A 113 -13.03 9.76 -11.83
N TYR A 114 -11.96 10.49 -12.13
CA TYR A 114 -11.01 10.94 -11.11
C TYR A 114 -11.62 12.02 -10.23
N VAL A 115 -11.22 12.01 -8.95
CA VAL A 115 -11.73 12.93 -7.92
C VAL A 115 -13.27 12.92 -7.89
N GLN A 116 -13.86 11.72 -7.92
CA GLN A 116 -15.32 11.51 -7.94
C GLN A 116 -16.01 12.26 -9.11
N GLY A 117 -15.34 12.32 -10.26
CA GLY A 117 -15.82 13.00 -11.47
C GLY A 117 -15.50 14.49 -11.57
N MET A 118 -14.79 15.06 -10.58
CA MET A 118 -14.46 16.49 -10.56
C MET A 118 -13.12 16.83 -11.20
N SER A 119 -12.28 15.84 -11.53
CA SER A 119 -10.92 16.09 -12.00
C SER A 119 -10.88 16.82 -13.34
N GLU A 120 -11.65 16.40 -14.35
CA GLU A 120 -11.62 17.06 -15.66
C GLU A 120 -12.04 18.53 -15.56
N LYS A 121 -13.14 18.80 -14.84
CA LYS A 121 -13.65 20.16 -14.67
C LYS A 121 -12.62 21.07 -13.99
N SER A 122 -12.02 20.61 -12.90
CA SER A 122 -11.02 21.39 -12.16
C SER A 122 -9.73 21.59 -12.93
N THR A 123 -9.29 20.56 -13.66
CA THR A 123 -8.13 20.62 -14.56
C THR A 123 -8.37 21.59 -15.72
N GLY A 124 -9.56 21.55 -16.33
CA GLY A 124 -9.95 22.46 -17.40
C GLY A 124 -10.00 23.92 -16.96
N ILE A 125 -10.55 24.20 -15.76
CA ILE A 125 -10.55 25.55 -15.17
C ILE A 125 -9.13 26.08 -15.00
N ALA A 126 -8.21 25.25 -14.50
CA ALA A 126 -6.82 25.65 -14.29
C ALA A 126 -6.09 25.86 -15.63
N LEU A 127 -6.18 24.90 -16.56
CA LEU A 127 -5.45 24.96 -17.83
C LEU A 127 -5.93 26.07 -18.76
N LYS A 128 -7.22 26.45 -18.73
CA LYS A 128 -7.77 27.57 -19.53
C LYS A 128 -7.12 28.92 -19.22
N ARG A 129 -6.44 29.05 -18.07
CA ARG A 129 -5.66 30.25 -17.70
C ARG A 129 -4.36 30.38 -18.51
N HIS A 130 -3.96 29.35 -19.25
CA HIS A 130 -2.72 29.30 -20.01
C HIS A 130 -2.99 29.18 -21.53
N PRO A 131 -2.05 29.63 -22.37
CA PRO A 131 -2.14 29.43 -23.81
C PRO A 131 -2.20 27.93 -24.16
N ARG A 132 -3.11 27.54 -25.07
CA ARG A 132 -3.43 26.14 -25.37
C ARG A 132 -2.23 25.33 -25.87
N GLU A 133 -1.29 25.98 -26.54
CA GLU A 133 -0.05 25.41 -27.08
C GLU A 133 1.03 25.16 -26.02
N LYS A 134 0.85 25.65 -24.78
CA LYS A 134 1.79 25.44 -23.68
C LYS A 134 1.61 24.11 -22.97
N PHE A 135 0.54 23.37 -23.25
CA PHE A 135 0.26 22.10 -22.59
C PHE A 135 -0.36 21.06 -23.53
N PHE A 136 -0.16 19.80 -23.16
CA PHE A 136 -0.81 18.62 -23.67
C PHE A 136 -1.77 18.09 -22.61
N ILE A 137 -2.98 17.76 -23.03
CA ILE A 137 -3.98 17.18 -22.14
C ILE A 137 -4.31 15.74 -22.53
N SER A 138 -4.32 14.87 -21.53
CA SER A 138 -4.74 13.49 -21.66
C SER A 138 -5.99 13.20 -20.84
N THR A 139 -6.95 12.49 -21.45
CA THR A 139 -8.12 11.94 -20.75
C THR A 139 -8.51 10.58 -21.34
N LYS A 140 -9.54 9.94 -20.79
CA LYS A 140 -9.79 8.50 -20.98
C LYS A 140 -11.27 8.17 -21.17
N MET A 141 -11.57 7.23 -22.06
CA MET A 141 -12.88 6.58 -22.16
C MET A 141 -13.12 5.68 -20.93
N SER A 142 -13.86 6.20 -19.95
CA SER A 142 -14.01 5.61 -18.61
C SER A 142 -15.41 5.03 -18.38
N ASN A 143 -15.92 4.29 -19.35
CA ASN A 143 -17.28 3.73 -19.39
C ASN A 143 -17.50 2.50 -18.47
N PHE A 144 -16.98 2.54 -17.23
CA PHE A 144 -16.96 1.39 -16.33
C PHE A 144 -18.35 0.92 -15.89
N ALA A 145 -19.25 1.86 -15.55
CA ALA A 145 -20.58 1.56 -15.04
C ALA A 145 -21.59 1.20 -16.15
N ASP A 146 -21.49 1.89 -17.27
CA ASP A 146 -22.31 1.66 -18.46
C ASP A 146 -21.45 1.87 -19.70
N TYR A 147 -21.15 0.77 -20.40
CA TYR A 147 -20.39 0.75 -21.64
C TYR A 147 -21.27 0.69 -22.88
N SER A 148 -22.54 1.09 -22.80
CA SER A 148 -23.35 1.37 -23.98
C SER A 148 -22.67 2.41 -24.88
N ARG A 149 -22.92 2.31 -26.20
CA ARG A 149 -22.37 3.25 -27.18
C ARG A 149 -22.81 4.68 -26.89
N GLU A 150 -24.10 4.86 -26.59
CA GLU A 150 -24.71 6.17 -26.28
C GLU A 150 -24.03 6.82 -25.07
N ASN A 151 -23.93 6.11 -23.95
CA ASN A 151 -23.28 6.64 -22.76
C ASN A 151 -21.79 6.92 -23.01
N SER A 152 -21.11 6.06 -23.76
CA SER A 152 -19.70 6.28 -24.11
C SER A 152 -19.51 7.56 -24.93
N ILE A 153 -20.36 7.82 -25.93
CA ILE A 153 -20.33 9.09 -26.70
C ILE A 153 -20.63 10.29 -25.79
N LYS A 154 -21.57 10.16 -24.86
CA LYS A 154 -21.87 11.21 -23.87
C LYS A 154 -20.68 11.52 -22.97
N ILE A 155 -19.98 10.48 -22.46
CA ILE A 155 -18.75 10.63 -21.67
C ILE A 155 -17.68 11.37 -22.49
N TYR A 156 -17.47 10.95 -23.74
CA TYR A 156 -16.54 11.59 -24.66
C TYR A 156 -16.86 13.08 -24.82
N GLN A 157 -18.09 13.44 -25.17
CA GLN A 157 -18.51 14.84 -25.35
C GLN A 157 -18.40 15.67 -24.07
N ASN A 158 -18.71 15.08 -22.91
CA ASN A 158 -18.58 15.76 -21.62
C ASN A 158 -17.11 16.07 -21.29
N SER A 159 -16.17 15.23 -21.73
CA SER A 159 -14.75 15.46 -21.52
C SER A 159 -14.31 16.80 -22.14
N PHE A 160 -14.73 17.10 -23.38
CA PHE A 160 -14.44 18.39 -24.03
C PHE A 160 -15.03 19.58 -23.27
N LYS A 161 -16.28 19.45 -22.80
CA LYS A 161 -16.97 20.49 -22.03
C LYS A 161 -16.28 20.77 -20.69
N ASN A 162 -15.94 19.71 -19.96
CA ASN A 162 -15.29 19.80 -18.65
C ASN A 162 -13.88 20.39 -18.77
N LEU A 163 -13.12 19.91 -19.76
CA LEU A 163 -11.75 20.36 -20.03
C LEU A 163 -11.70 21.74 -20.71
N GLN A 164 -12.81 22.19 -21.30
CA GLN A 164 -12.94 23.45 -22.03
C GLN A 164 -11.96 23.53 -23.21
N VAL A 165 -11.91 22.46 -24.01
CA VAL A 165 -11.02 22.35 -25.19
C VAL A 165 -11.79 21.89 -26.43
N ASP A 166 -11.28 22.25 -27.61
CA ASP A 166 -11.84 21.82 -28.91
C ASP A 166 -11.21 20.51 -29.42
N TYR A 167 -10.06 20.13 -28.88
CA TYR A 167 -9.34 18.89 -29.20
C TYR A 167 -8.59 18.36 -27.98
N ILE A 168 -8.41 17.04 -27.93
CA ILE A 168 -7.65 16.33 -26.89
C ILE A 168 -6.35 15.80 -27.50
N ASP A 169 -5.23 16.06 -26.83
CA ASP A 169 -3.91 15.66 -27.33
C ASP A 169 -3.69 14.14 -27.21
N TYR A 170 -4.07 13.54 -26.08
CA TYR A 170 -3.85 12.12 -25.80
C TYR A 170 -5.11 11.48 -25.22
N TYR A 171 -5.77 10.62 -26.00
CA TYR A 171 -7.00 9.94 -25.58
C TYR A 171 -6.76 8.44 -25.35
N LEU A 172 -7.20 7.92 -24.21
CA LEU A 172 -6.95 6.54 -23.80
C LEU A 172 -8.24 5.70 -23.74
N LEU A 173 -8.17 4.43 -24.13
CA LEU A 173 -9.06 3.42 -23.57
C LEU A 173 -8.68 3.18 -22.10
N HIS A 174 -9.64 3.28 -21.17
CA HIS A 174 -9.36 3.20 -19.73
C HIS A 174 -9.41 1.75 -19.19
N SER A 175 -8.35 1.35 -18.51
CA SER A 175 -8.18 0.08 -17.79
C SER A 175 -8.46 -1.16 -18.62
N VAL A 176 -7.81 -1.26 -19.78
CA VAL A 176 -7.91 -2.43 -20.66
C VAL A 176 -7.27 -3.65 -19.99
N GLY A 177 -7.98 -4.78 -20.04
CA GLY A 177 -7.54 -6.05 -19.46
C GLY A 177 -7.86 -6.25 -17.98
N GLY A 178 -8.45 -5.25 -17.31
CA GLY A 178 -8.99 -5.44 -15.96
C GLY A 178 -10.20 -6.39 -15.92
N GLY A 179 -10.58 -6.86 -14.73
CA GLY A 179 -11.78 -7.69 -14.53
C GLY A 179 -11.74 -9.02 -15.29
N ASP A 180 -12.69 -9.22 -16.20
CA ASP A 180 -12.83 -10.40 -17.06
C ASP A 180 -11.89 -10.38 -18.29
N GLY A 181 -10.87 -9.53 -18.28
CA GLY A 181 -9.80 -9.52 -19.26
C GLY A 181 -10.29 -9.20 -20.67
N MET A 182 -10.14 -10.15 -21.58
CA MET A 182 -10.47 -10.00 -23.00
C MET A 182 -11.97 -9.75 -23.25
N GLU A 183 -12.84 -10.45 -22.53
CA GLU A 183 -14.28 -10.35 -22.75
C GLU A 183 -14.82 -8.97 -22.33
N LEU A 184 -14.30 -8.42 -21.24
CA LEU A 184 -14.64 -7.07 -20.83
C LEU A 184 -14.09 -6.03 -21.81
N PHE A 185 -12.88 -6.23 -22.36
CA PHE A 185 -12.33 -5.37 -23.39
C PHE A 185 -13.24 -5.33 -24.64
N LYS A 186 -13.66 -6.49 -25.16
CA LYS A 186 -14.55 -6.57 -26.32
C LYS A 186 -15.86 -5.85 -26.08
N LYS A 187 -16.55 -6.15 -24.98
CA LYS A 187 -17.83 -5.52 -24.63
C LYS A 187 -17.72 -4.00 -24.51
N ARG A 188 -16.64 -3.51 -23.90
CA ARG A 188 -16.46 -2.07 -23.63
C ARG A 188 -16.04 -1.27 -24.84
N TYR A 189 -15.32 -1.88 -25.78
CA TYR A 189 -14.64 -1.14 -26.84
C TYR A 189 -14.92 -1.61 -28.27
N ILE A 190 -15.16 -2.91 -28.46
CA ILE A 190 -15.31 -3.54 -29.79
C ILE A 190 -16.78 -3.75 -30.14
N ASP A 191 -17.52 -4.50 -29.32
CA ASP A 191 -18.86 -4.99 -29.66
C ASP A 191 -19.90 -3.85 -29.75
N ASN A 192 -19.67 -2.74 -29.04
CA ASN A 192 -20.48 -1.53 -29.11
C ASN A 192 -20.02 -0.53 -30.20
N GLY A 193 -18.92 -0.84 -30.90
CA GLY A 193 -18.28 -0.04 -31.94
C GLY A 193 -17.71 1.31 -31.46
N ILE A 194 -17.47 1.51 -30.16
CA ILE A 194 -16.93 2.80 -29.67
C ILE A 194 -15.46 2.99 -30.10
N LEU A 195 -14.69 1.92 -30.28
CA LEU A 195 -13.32 2.04 -30.77
C LEU A 195 -13.28 2.58 -32.20
N ASP A 196 -14.16 2.10 -33.08
CA ASP A 196 -14.28 2.62 -34.45
C ASP A 196 -14.67 4.11 -34.44
N PHE A 197 -15.57 4.50 -33.53
CA PHE A 197 -15.90 5.91 -33.32
C PHE A 197 -14.66 6.72 -32.90
N LEU A 198 -13.89 6.27 -31.90
CA LEU A 198 -12.68 6.98 -31.46
C LEU A 198 -11.59 7.05 -32.55
N ILE A 199 -11.47 6.01 -33.37
CA ILE A 199 -10.58 6.02 -34.55
C ILE A 199 -11.05 7.07 -35.57
N ALA A 200 -12.35 7.21 -35.80
CA ALA A 200 -12.91 8.25 -36.66
C ALA A 200 -12.67 9.65 -36.07
N GLU A 201 -12.81 9.84 -34.76
CA GLU A 201 -12.50 11.10 -34.07
C GLU A 201 -11.01 11.47 -34.17
N LYS A 202 -10.12 10.48 -34.15
CA LYS A 202 -8.70 10.67 -34.43
C LYS A 202 -8.46 11.14 -35.87
N LYS A 203 -9.09 10.49 -36.86
CA LYS A 203 -9.01 10.93 -38.26
C LYS A 203 -9.55 12.34 -38.47
N ALA A 204 -10.56 12.74 -37.69
CA ALA A 204 -11.12 14.09 -37.71
C ALA A 204 -10.29 15.13 -36.94
N GLY A 205 -9.20 14.74 -36.29
CA GLY A 205 -8.30 15.64 -35.55
C GLY A 205 -8.80 16.09 -34.17
N ARG A 206 -9.98 15.62 -33.72
CA ARG A 206 -10.50 15.91 -32.37
C ARG A 206 -9.75 15.14 -31.28
N ILE A 207 -9.19 13.99 -31.64
CA ILE A 207 -8.17 13.27 -30.87
C ILE A 207 -6.88 13.32 -31.68
N ARG A 208 -5.77 13.77 -31.08
CA ARG A 208 -4.46 13.78 -31.78
C ARG A 208 -3.73 12.45 -31.69
N ASN A 209 -3.62 11.93 -30.47
CA ASN A 209 -3.00 10.63 -30.19
C ASN A 209 -4.03 9.72 -29.51
N LEU A 210 -4.16 8.48 -29.99
CA LEU A 210 -5.03 7.44 -29.44
C LEU A 210 -4.19 6.29 -28.88
N GLY A 211 -4.45 5.94 -27.62
CA GLY A 211 -3.74 4.90 -26.89
C GLY A 211 -4.66 4.11 -25.97
N PHE A 212 -4.07 3.28 -25.11
CA PHE A 212 -4.78 2.59 -24.03
C PHE A 212 -3.97 2.54 -22.75
N SER A 213 -4.68 2.40 -21.62
CA SER A 213 -4.09 2.14 -20.30
C SER A 213 -4.29 0.68 -19.95
N PHE A 214 -3.23 0.03 -19.47
CA PHE A 214 -3.19 -1.43 -19.37
C PHE A 214 -3.16 -1.94 -17.92
N HIS A 215 -4.04 -2.92 -17.62
CA HIS A 215 -4.23 -3.53 -16.30
C HIS A 215 -4.57 -5.04 -16.40
N GLY A 216 -4.19 -5.70 -17.49
CA GLY A 216 -4.54 -7.09 -17.77
C GLY A 216 -3.38 -8.06 -17.71
N ASP A 217 -3.60 -9.23 -18.31
CA ASP A 217 -2.60 -10.28 -18.49
C ASP A 217 -1.93 -10.23 -19.89
N VAL A 218 -0.87 -11.03 -20.04
CA VAL A 218 -0.05 -11.08 -21.26
C VAL A 218 -0.89 -11.32 -22.51
N LYS A 219 -1.93 -12.18 -22.42
CA LYS A 219 -2.77 -12.52 -23.58
C LYS A 219 -3.53 -11.29 -24.09
N VAL A 220 -4.07 -10.49 -23.17
CA VAL A 220 -4.78 -9.25 -23.56
C VAL A 220 -3.79 -8.23 -24.14
N PHE A 221 -2.61 -8.09 -23.55
CA PHE A 221 -1.60 -7.16 -24.03
C PHE A 221 -1.14 -7.49 -25.44
N ASP A 222 -0.73 -8.74 -25.68
CA ASP A 222 -0.27 -9.21 -26.99
C ASP A 222 -1.34 -9.07 -28.06
N HIS A 223 -2.59 -9.38 -27.72
CA HIS A 223 -3.71 -9.19 -28.63
C HIS A 223 -3.88 -7.73 -29.07
N LEU A 224 -3.81 -6.78 -28.14
CA LEU A 224 -3.91 -5.34 -28.47
C LEU A 224 -2.77 -4.90 -29.39
N LEU A 225 -1.55 -5.33 -29.10
CA LEU A 225 -0.39 -5.00 -29.92
C LEU A 225 -0.43 -5.66 -31.31
N ALA A 226 -1.09 -6.81 -31.43
CA ALA A 226 -1.27 -7.53 -32.70
C ALA A 226 -2.56 -7.17 -33.46
N SER A 227 -3.42 -6.32 -32.92
CA SER A 227 -4.76 -6.01 -33.46
C SER A 227 -4.78 -5.27 -34.81
N GLY A 228 -3.61 -4.85 -35.32
CA GLY A 228 -3.51 -4.01 -36.52
C GLY A 228 -3.89 -2.54 -36.30
N ILE A 229 -4.33 -2.17 -35.10
CA ILE A 229 -4.61 -0.78 -34.72
C ILE A 229 -3.28 -0.07 -34.44
N LYS A 230 -3.09 1.10 -35.08
CA LYS A 230 -1.95 1.98 -34.79
C LYS A 230 -2.18 2.74 -33.49
N TRP A 231 -1.67 2.20 -32.39
CA TRP A 231 -1.58 2.87 -31.09
C TRP A 231 -0.44 3.89 -31.09
N ASP A 232 -0.71 5.14 -30.74
CA ASP A 232 0.33 6.18 -30.73
C ASP A 232 1.13 6.19 -29.42
N PHE A 233 0.59 5.58 -28.37
CA PHE A 233 1.19 5.44 -27.04
C PHE A 233 0.43 4.41 -26.21
N VAL A 234 1.06 3.93 -25.13
CA VAL A 234 0.42 3.05 -24.14
C VAL A 234 0.79 3.48 -22.73
N LEU A 235 -0.19 3.51 -21.82
CA LEU A 235 0.02 3.78 -20.40
C LEU A 235 0.18 2.47 -19.62
N ILE A 236 1.36 2.24 -19.03
CA ILE A 236 1.70 1.03 -18.27
C ILE A 236 2.05 1.35 -16.81
N GLN A 237 1.86 0.38 -15.91
CA GLN A 237 2.40 0.45 -14.54
C GLN A 237 3.89 0.12 -14.60
N MET A 238 4.74 1.00 -14.06
CA MET A 238 6.17 0.76 -14.03
C MET A 238 6.86 1.47 -12.87
N ASN A 239 7.63 0.70 -12.10
CA ASN A 239 8.51 1.16 -11.05
C ASN A 239 9.59 0.08 -10.79
N TYR A 240 10.60 0.35 -9.96
CA TYR A 240 11.72 -0.58 -9.78
C TYR A 240 11.37 -1.88 -9.06
N VAL A 241 10.22 -1.95 -8.36
CA VAL A 241 9.72 -3.20 -7.75
C VAL A 241 8.94 -4.01 -8.78
N ASP A 242 7.93 -3.41 -9.39
CA ASP A 242 7.09 -4.08 -10.39
C ASP A 242 7.84 -4.37 -11.70
N TRP A 243 9.07 -3.86 -11.88
CA TRP A 243 9.94 -4.22 -12.99
C TRP A 243 10.09 -5.74 -13.13
N LYS A 244 10.38 -6.42 -12.03
CA LYS A 244 10.55 -7.89 -11.97
C LYS A 244 9.67 -8.62 -10.95
N HIS A 245 9.02 -7.87 -10.07
CA HIS A 245 8.29 -8.43 -8.93
C HIS A 245 6.84 -7.92 -8.87
N ALA A 246 6.21 -7.73 -10.03
CA ALA A 246 4.79 -7.39 -10.07
C ALA A 246 3.97 -8.48 -9.35
N LEU A 247 3.04 -8.05 -8.51
CA LEU A 247 2.21 -8.96 -7.70
C LEU A 247 0.79 -9.12 -8.27
N GLY A 248 0.13 -10.21 -7.91
CA GLY A 248 -1.27 -10.46 -8.25
C GLY A 248 -1.47 -10.78 -9.72
N ARG A 249 -2.34 -10.01 -10.41
CA ARG A 249 -2.58 -10.13 -11.87
C ARG A 249 -1.73 -9.15 -12.69
N ASN A 250 -0.92 -8.31 -12.05
CA ASN A 250 -0.05 -7.40 -12.79
C ASN A 250 1.07 -8.18 -13.49
N ILE A 251 1.48 -7.67 -14.65
CA ILE A 251 2.61 -8.19 -15.41
C ILE A 251 3.85 -7.39 -15.02
N ASN A 252 5.00 -8.05 -15.00
CA ASN A 252 6.28 -7.38 -14.85
C ASN A 252 6.44 -6.25 -15.86
N ALA A 253 6.78 -5.06 -15.37
CA ALA A 253 6.90 -3.87 -16.20
C ALA A 253 8.04 -4.01 -17.23
N GLU A 254 9.05 -4.84 -16.95
CA GLU A 254 10.12 -5.20 -17.91
C GLU A 254 9.55 -5.77 -19.21
N TYR A 255 8.60 -6.69 -19.11
CA TYR A 255 7.96 -7.29 -20.28
C TYR A 255 7.12 -6.26 -21.04
N LEU A 256 6.26 -5.52 -20.32
CA LEU A 256 5.41 -4.49 -20.92
C LEU A 256 6.23 -3.44 -21.67
N TYR A 257 7.26 -2.90 -21.02
CA TYR A 257 8.17 -1.91 -21.61
C TYR A 257 8.90 -2.47 -22.83
N SER A 258 9.46 -3.69 -22.73
CA SER A 258 10.23 -4.31 -23.82
C SER A 258 9.39 -4.53 -25.07
N GLU A 259 8.13 -4.96 -24.92
CA GLU A 259 7.24 -5.16 -26.07
C GLU A 259 6.83 -3.84 -26.75
N LEU A 260 6.67 -2.77 -25.97
CA LEU A 260 6.43 -1.43 -26.53
C LEU A 260 7.66 -0.88 -27.23
N GLU A 261 8.85 -1.04 -26.64
CA GLU A 261 10.12 -0.58 -27.20
C GLU A 261 10.43 -1.27 -28.54
N LYS A 262 10.28 -2.60 -28.61
CA LYS A 262 10.43 -3.37 -29.87
C LYS A 262 9.54 -2.85 -31.00
N ARG A 263 8.36 -2.33 -30.67
CA ARG A 263 7.38 -1.80 -31.65
C ARG A 263 7.47 -0.29 -31.83
N SER A 264 8.44 0.38 -31.19
CA SER A 264 8.57 1.84 -31.19
C SER A 264 7.29 2.56 -30.75
N ILE A 265 6.55 1.98 -29.81
CA ILE A 265 5.35 2.58 -29.21
C ILE A 265 5.78 3.30 -27.93
N PRO A 266 5.62 4.64 -27.84
CA PRO A 266 5.96 5.38 -26.63
C PRO A 266 5.19 4.91 -25.39
N ALA A 267 5.89 4.76 -24.27
CA ALA A 267 5.28 4.41 -22.99
C ALA A 267 5.00 5.67 -22.15
N LEU A 268 3.75 5.85 -21.73
CA LEU A 268 3.44 6.66 -20.55
C LEU A 268 3.51 5.75 -19.32
N VAL A 269 3.96 6.28 -18.19
CA VAL A 269 4.11 5.49 -16.97
C VAL A 269 3.20 6.01 -15.87
N MET A 270 2.38 5.12 -15.30
CA MET A 270 1.67 5.32 -14.05
C MET A 270 2.28 4.49 -12.92
N GLU A 271 1.89 4.82 -11.69
CA GLU A 271 2.39 4.22 -10.46
C GLU A 271 3.92 4.20 -10.31
N PRO A 272 4.65 5.28 -10.65
CA PRO A 272 6.11 5.32 -10.46
C PRO A 272 6.52 5.16 -9.00
N LEU A 273 5.62 5.48 -8.05
CA LEU A 273 5.83 5.34 -6.61
C LEU A 273 5.08 4.17 -5.95
N LEU A 274 4.42 3.30 -6.73
CA LEU A 274 3.62 2.18 -6.22
C LEU A 274 2.64 2.61 -5.10
N GLY A 275 1.77 3.58 -5.42
CA GLY A 275 0.83 4.15 -4.44
C GLY A 275 1.48 4.90 -3.26
N GLY A 276 2.72 5.38 -3.42
CA GLY A 276 3.48 6.07 -2.38
C GLY A 276 4.32 5.15 -1.48
N ARG A 277 4.36 3.84 -1.77
CA ARG A 277 5.21 2.88 -1.05
C ARG A 277 6.69 3.13 -1.32
N LEU A 278 7.05 3.57 -2.52
CA LEU A 278 8.45 3.85 -2.87
C LEU A 278 8.94 5.22 -2.40
N SER A 279 8.06 6.07 -1.87
CA SER A 279 8.46 7.26 -1.10
C SER A 279 8.56 6.98 0.40
N ASN A 280 8.00 5.87 0.88
CA ASN A 280 7.94 5.46 2.29
C ASN A 280 8.43 4.02 2.44
N ILE A 281 9.65 3.75 1.96
CA ILE A 281 10.28 2.43 2.08
C ILE A 281 10.59 2.11 3.56
N PRO A 282 10.87 0.84 3.93
CA PRO A 282 11.34 0.50 5.28
C PRO A 282 12.54 1.36 5.70
N ASP A 283 12.51 1.91 6.92
CA ASP A 283 13.53 2.83 7.43
C ASP A 283 14.94 2.23 7.40
N ALA A 284 15.05 0.90 7.58
CA ALA A 284 16.30 0.16 7.49
C ALA A 284 16.96 0.24 6.10
N LEU A 285 16.21 0.56 5.04
CA LEU A 285 16.73 0.71 3.69
C LEU A 285 17.14 2.16 3.38
N VAL A 286 16.52 3.16 4.01
CA VAL A 286 16.75 4.59 3.71
C VAL A 286 18.24 5.00 3.76
N PRO A 287 19.05 4.56 4.76
CA PRO A 287 20.48 4.89 4.78
C PRO A 287 21.22 4.46 3.51
N ARG A 288 20.86 3.32 2.90
CA ARG A 288 21.50 2.83 1.67
C ARG A 288 21.28 3.78 0.48
N TYR A 289 20.10 4.39 0.41
CA TYR A 289 19.77 5.38 -0.61
C TYR A 289 20.52 6.70 -0.36
N LYS A 290 20.55 7.13 0.91
CA LYS A 290 21.19 8.39 1.32
C LYS A 290 22.72 8.35 1.27
N GLU A 291 23.34 7.21 1.53
CA GLU A 291 24.79 7.03 1.40
C GLU A 291 25.25 7.28 -0.04
N ARG A 292 24.46 6.81 -1.02
CA ARG A 292 24.76 6.98 -2.45
C ARG A 292 24.44 8.38 -2.95
N ARG A 293 23.31 8.95 -2.56
CA ARG A 293 22.85 10.28 -2.99
C ARG A 293 22.20 11.05 -1.83
N PRO A 294 22.99 11.73 -0.96
CA PRO A 294 22.46 12.36 0.25
C PRO A 294 21.41 13.44 0.01
N GLN A 295 21.54 14.18 -1.10
CA GLN A 295 20.67 15.30 -1.46
C GLN A 295 19.37 14.89 -2.15
N PHE A 296 19.26 13.63 -2.57
CA PHE A 296 18.14 13.11 -3.32
C PHE A 296 17.08 12.59 -2.34
N SER A 297 15.81 12.88 -2.59
CA SER A 297 14.72 12.27 -1.83
C SER A 297 14.64 10.77 -2.12
N VAL A 298 14.10 9.98 -1.19
CA VAL A 298 13.84 8.55 -1.46
C VAL A 298 12.95 8.38 -2.70
N ALA A 299 11.92 9.22 -2.85
CA ALA A 299 11.00 9.18 -3.99
C ALA A 299 11.71 9.42 -5.34
N SER A 300 12.71 10.30 -5.38
CA SER A 300 13.43 10.65 -6.61
C SER A 300 14.10 9.43 -7.27
N TRP A 301 14.50 8.41 -6.51
CA TRP A 301 15.09 7.19 -7.05
C TRP A 301 14.12 6.40 -7.93
N ALA A 302 12.85 6.35 -7.55
CA ALA A 302 11.82 5.69 -8.33
C ALA A 302 11.53 6.44 -9.64
N PHE A 303 11.48 7.78 -9.57
CA PHE A 303 11.35 8.63 -10.75
C PHE A 303 12.57 8.53 -11.68
N ARG A 304 13.79 8.53 -11.13
CA ARG A 304 15.02 8.33 -11.91
C ARG A 304 15.04 6.97 -12.60
N PHE A 305 14.60 5.91 -11.91
CA PHE A 305 14.47 4.58 -12.50
C PHE A 305 13.59 4.61 -13.74
N VAL A 306 12.36 5.12 -13.61
CA VAL A 306 11.43 5.18 -14.74
C VAL A 306 11.97 6.09 -15.85
N GLY A 307 12.44 7.29 -15.50
CA GLY A 307 12.91 8.28 -16.47
C GLY A 307 14.17 7.88 -17.25
N SER A 308 14.96 6.94 -16.71
CA SER A 308 16.17 6.41 -17.33
C SER A 308 15.89 5.39 -18.45
N HIS A 309 14.63 5.05 -18.70
CA HIS A 309 14.23 4.21 -19.82
C HIS A 309 13.86 5.09 -21.02
N LYS A 310 14.57 4.91 -22.15
CA LYS A 310 14.52 5.85 -23.28
C LYS A 310 13.16 5.92 -23.97
N ASN A 311 12.41 4.80 -24.03
CA ASN A 311 11.10 4.74 -24.65
C ASN A 311 9.97 5.27 -23.74
N VAL A 312 10.28 5.73 -22.52
CA VAL A 312 9.32 6.45 -21.67
C VAL A 312 9.15 7.88 -22.17
N LEU A 313 7.92 8.22 -22.55
CA LEU A 313 7.52 9.54 -23.02
C LEU A 313 7.27 10.52 -21.86
N SER A 314 6.52 10.09 -20.84
CA SER A 314 6.24 10.88 -19.65
C SER A 314 5.87 9.98 -18.46
N VAL A 315 6.17 10.46 -17.25
CA VAL A 315 5.98 9.77 -15.98
C VAL A 315 4.95 10.52 -15.15
N LEU A 316 3.80 9.89 -14.93
CA LEU A 316 2.66 10.52 -14.27
C LEU A 316 2.82 10.46 -12.75
N SER A 317 2.79 11.63 -12.12
CA SER A 317 2.86 11.77 -10.66
C SER A 317 1.68 12.59 -10.12
N GLY A 318 1.00 12.06 -9.10
CA GLY A 318 -0.01 12.80 -8.35
C GLY A 318 0.65 13.67 -7.27
N MET A 319 0.56 14.99 -7.43
CA MET A 319 1.27 15.95 -6.58
C MET A 319 0.28 16.89 -5.89
N THR A 320 -0.42 16.42 -4.87
CA THR A 320 -1.42 17.22 -4.15
C THR A 320 -0.81 18.35 -3.32
N TYR A 321 0.46 18.24 -2.94
CA TYR A 321 1.19 19.24 -2.16
C TYR A 321 2.29 19.88 -3.01
N MET A 322 2.51 21.18 -2.84
CA MET A 322 3.50 21.94 -3.60
C MET A 322 4.91 21.36 -3.42
N GLU A 323 5.23 20.88 -2.22
CA GLU A 323 6.53 20.29 -1.91
C GLU A 323 6.81 19.03 -2.75
N HIS A 324 5.78 18.22 -3.03
CA HIS A 324 5.90 17.04 -3.90
C HIS A 324 6.14 17.46 -5.35
N LEU A 325 5.46 18.51 -5.82
CA LEU A 325 5.67 19.07 -7.16
C LEU A 325 7.10 19.57 -7.32
N GLN A 326 7.59 20.34 -6.34
CA GLN A 326 8.95 20.87 -6.34
C GLN A 326 10.01 19.76 -6.31
N ASP A 327 9.84 18.72 -5.50
CA ASP A 327 10.79 17.59 -5.45
C ASP A 327 10.84 16.80 -6.77
N ASN A 328 9.69 16.56 -7.38
CA ASN A 328 9.62 15.86 -8.66
C ASN A 328 10.19 16.72 -9.81
N ILE A 329 9.99 18.04 -9.77
CA ILE A 329 10.62 18.97 -10.72
C ILE A 329 12.14 18.91 -10.58
N ARG A 330 12.69 18.98 -9.36
CA ARG A 330 14.15 18.85 -9.13
C ARG A 330 14.70 17.54 -9.69
N THR A 331 13.93 16.45 -9.60
CA THR A 331 14.35 15.14 -10.10
C THR A 331 14.47 15.08 -11.63
N TYR A 332 13.64 15.82 -12.35
CA TYR A 332 13.60 15.80 -13.82
C TYR A 332 14.14 17.06 -14.50
N SER A 333 14.70 18.01 -13.73
CA SER A 333 15.14 19.31 -14.24
C SER A 333 16.63 19.62 -14.00
N PRO A 334 17.58 18.98 -14.72
CA PRO A 334 17.37 17.89 -15.67
C PRO A 334 17.35 16.52 -14.97
N LEU A 335 16.93 15.48 -15.70
CA LEU A 335 17.06 14.11 -15.26
C LEU A 335 18.54 13.74 -15.22
N GLU A 336 19.00 13.30 -14.05
CA GLU A 336 20.21 12.50 -13.92
C GLU A 336 19.87 11.02 -14.14
N TRP A 337 20.36 10.48 -15.26
CA TRP A 337 20.20 9.06 -15.60
C TRP A 337 20.77 8.17 -14.49
N LEU A 338 20.16 6.99 -14.29
CA LEU A 338 20.75 5.95 -13.46
C LEU A 338 21.96 5.34 -14.20
N SER A 339 23.02 5.11 -13.44
CA SER A 339 24.11 4.22 -13.86
C SER A 339 23.69 2.74 -13.74
N GLU A 340 24.44 1.84 -14.38
CA GLU A 340 24.23 0.39 -14.27
C GLU A 340 24.30 -0.10 -12.80
N ASP A 341 25.21 0.46 -12.00
CA ASP A 341 25.32 0.15 -10.57
C ASP A 341 24.09 0.64 -9.78
N GLU A 342 23.55 1.82 -10.11
CA GLU A 342 22.32 2.31 -9.50
C GLU A 342 21.10 1.46 -9.90
N PHE A 343 21.03 0.96 -11.13
CA PHE A 343 20.01 -0.02 -11.55
C PHE A 343 20.11 -1.31 -10.73
N LYS A 344 21.31 -1.87 -10.60
CA LYS A 344 21.55 -3.06 -9.79
C LYS A 344 21.15 -2.84 -8.32
N PHE A 345 21.54 -1.70 -7.75
CA PHE A 345 21.18 -1.31 -6.39
C PHE A 345 19.65 -1.28 -6.17
N LEU A 346 18.89 -0.69 -7.11
CA LEU A 346 17.44 -0.65 -6.99
C LEU A 346 16.80 -2.04 -7.13
N ASN A 347 17.36 -2.91 -7.97
CA ASN A 347 16.93 -4.31 -8.06
C ASN A 347 17.14 -5.04 -6.72
N GLU A 348 18.31 -4.90 -6.08
CA GLU A 348 18.58 -5.47 -4.76
C GLU A 348 17.61 -4.93 -3.69
N CYS A 349 17.32 -3.62 -3.73
CA CYS A 349 16.33 -3.02 -2.83
C CYS A 349 14.93 -3.58 -3.06
N ALA A 350 14.52 -3.78 -4.32
CA ALA A 350 13.24 -4.41 -4.65
C ALA A 350 13.12 -5.81 -4.05
N GLU A 351 14.16 -6.64 -4.18
CA GLU A 351 14.20 -8.00 -3.63
C GLU A 351 14.06 -8.01 -2.09
N LEU A 352 14.62 -7.01 -1.40
CA LEU A 352 14.44 -6.83 0.03
C LEU A 352 13.02 -6.37 0.38
N MET A 353 12.49 -5.42 -0.39
CA MET A 353 11.14 -4.86 -0.17
C MET A 353 10.04 -5.92 -0.34
N VAL A 354 10.17 -6.82 -1.32
CA VAL A 354 9.18 -7.90 -1.57
C VAL A 354 9.13 -8.90 -0.41
N LYS A 355 10.21 -9.03 0.36
CA LYS A 355 10.27 -9.89 1.56
C LYS A 355 9.69 -9.21 2.80
N TYR A 356 9.45 -7.90 2.76
CA TYR A 356 8.95 -7.15 3.90
C TYR A 356 7.42 -7.38 4.06
N PRO A 357 6.91 -7.64 5.28
CA PRO A 357 5.52 -8.08 5.49
C PRO A 357 4.50 -6.92 5.41
N THR A 358 4.67 -5.98 4.46
CA THR A 358 3.71 -4.90 4.21
C THR A 358 2.45 -5.42 3.54
N ILE A 359 1.32 -4.80 3.86
CA ILE A 359 0.06 -4.99 3.14
C ILE A 359 0.18 -4.26 1.79
N PRO A 360 -0.10 -4.88 0.63
CA PRO A 360 0.12 -4.27 -0.68
C PRO A 360 -0.98 -3.25 -1.05
N CYS A 361 -1.26 -2.27 -0.19
CA CYS A 361 -2.25 -1.23 -0.42
C CYS A 361 -1.63 -0.01 -1.12
N ASN A 362 -2.24 0.45 -2.22
CA ASN A 362 -1.78 1.61 -3.01
C ASN A 362 -2.60 2.89 -2.75
N ASP A 363 -3.43 2.91 -1.70
CA ASP A 363 -4.34 4.03 -1.38
C ASP A 363 -5.28 4.44 -2.52
N CYS A 364 -5.60 3.57 -3.48
CA CYS A 364 -6.39 3.94 -4.68
C CYS A 364 -7.83 4.40 -4.40
N LYS A 365 -8.36 4.10 -3.21
CA LYS A 365 -9.72 4.39 -2.75
C LYS A 365 -10.85 3.73 -3.56
N TYR A 366 -10.58 2.73 -4.40
CA TYR A 366 -11.64 1.96 -5.07
C TYR A 366 -12.54 1.18 -4.10
N CYS A 367 -11.99 0.77 -2.94
CA CYS A 367 -12.77 0.16 -1.87
C CYS A 367 -13.66 1.14 -1.09
N MET A 368 -13.71 2.42 -1.50
CA MET A 368 -14.42 3.49 -0.82
C MET A 368 -15.58 4.06 -1.66
N PRO A 369 -16.70 4.49 -1.01
CA PRO A 369 -16.94 4.45 0.44
C PRO A 369 -17.30 3.04 0.93
N CYS A 370 -16.82 2.69 2.13
CA CYS A 370 -17.32 1.51 2.81
C CYS A 370 -18.76 1.76 3.32
N LYS A 371 -19.70 0.84 3.03
CA LYS A 371 -21.09 0.94 3.50
C LYS A 371 -21.27 1.01 5.02
N TYR A 372 -20.24 0.63 5.79
CA TYR A 372 -20.20 0.70 7.25
C TYR A 372 -19.35 1.86 7.77
N GLY A 373 -18.92 2.78 6.90
CA GLY A 373 -18.22 4.01 7.27
C GLY A 373 -16.73 3.87 7.55
N LEU A 374 -16.11 2.70 7.34
CA LEU A 374 -14.67 2.52 7.56
C LEU A 374 -13.83 3.34 6.60
N ASP A 375 -12.66 3.80 7.06
CA ASP A 375 -11.60 4.31 6.19
C ASP A 375 -10.58 3.20 5.91
N ILE A 376 -10.94 2.30 4.99
CA ILE A 376 -10.16 1.09 4.71
C ILE A 376 -8.70 1.42 4.34
N PRO A 377 -8.41 2.32 3.38
CA PRO A 377 -7.03 2.61 3.00
C PRO A 377 -6.23 3.21 4.16
N ALA A 378 -6.79 4.17 4.89
CA ALA A 378 -6.07 4.82 5.99
C ALA A 378 -5.69 3.84 7.11
N ILE A 379 -6.53 2.83 7.39
CA ILE A 379 -6.21 1.76 8.35
C ILE A 379 -5.00 0.94 7.88
N LEU A 380 -5.02 0.46 6.62
CA LEU A 380 -3.95 -0.38 6.08
C LEU A 380 -2.63 0.40 5.96
N ILE A 381 -2.70 1.67 5.57
CA ILE A 381 -1.54 2.55 5.43
C ILE A 381 -0.94 2.88 6.80
N HIS A 382 -1.75 3.16 7.81
CA HIS A 382 -1.26 3.38 9.18
C HIS A 382 -0.49 2.16 9.70
N TYR A 383 -1.02 0.95 9.50
CA TYR A 383 -0.32 -0.28 9.87
C TYR A 383 1.03 -0.40 9.14
N ASN A 384 1.05 -0.23 7.82
CA ASN A 384 2.27 -0.30 7.02
C ASN A 384 3.30 0.77 7.41
N LYS A 385 2.85 1.98 7.74
CA LYS A 385 3.72 3.06 8.20
C LYS A 385 4.45 2.63 9.48
N CYS A 386 3.72 2.17 10.48
CA CYS A 386 4.34 1.71 11.73
C CYS A 386 5.28 0.52 11.50
N LEU A 387 4.93 -0.39 10.56
CA LEU A 387 5.80 -1.49 10.17
C LEU A 387 7.12 -1.01 9.53
N ASN A 388 7.04 -0.07 8.58
CA ASN A 388 8.21 0.45 7.89
C ASN A 388 9.13 1.25 8.82
N GLU A 389 8.58 1.96 9.79
CA GLU A 389 9.34 2.69 10.81
C GLU A 389 9.91 1.77 11.92
N GLY A 390 9.67 0.45 11.86
CA GLY A 390 10.06 -0.48 12.93
C GLY A 390 9.33 -0.23 14.26
N ASN A 391 8.18 0.44 14.22
CA ASN A 391 7.39 0.88 15.36
C ASN A 391 6.17 -0.02 15.62
N ILE A 392 6.18 -1.27 15.14
CA ILE A 392 5.17 -2.28 15.52
C ILE A 392 5.55 -2.84 16.89
N PRO A 393 4.71 -2.66 17.94
CA PRO A 393 5.03 -3.21 19.25
C PRO A 393 4.84 -4.74 19.25
N GLU A 394 5.94 -5.47 19.47
CA GLU A 394 5.95 -6.94 19.42
C GLU A 394 6.13 -7.60 20.80
N PHE A 395 7.06 -7.10 21.63
CA PHE A 395 7.39 -7.67 22.94
C PHE A 395 7.21 -6.63 24.03
N ARG A 396 6.48 -6.94 25.11
CA ARG A 396 6.28 -5.97 26.20
C ARG A 396 7.53 -5.68 27.00
N GLN A 397 8.47 -6.62 27.01
CA GLN A 397 9.73 -6.48 27.72
C GLN A 397 10.72 -5.58 26.96
N ASP A 398 10.42 -5.23 25.70
CA ASP A 398 11.27 -4.30 24.96
C ASP A 398 11.27 -2.95 25.65
N ALA A 399 12.47 -2.39 25.84
CA ALA A 399 12.65 -1.07 26.44
C ALA A 399 11.84 0.02 25.70
N ASN A 400 11.59 -0.16 24.39
CA ASN A 400 10.84 0.77 23.55
C ASN A 400 9.32 0.46 23.47
N TYR A 401 8.83 -0.63 24.08
CA TYR A 401 7.45 -1.08 23.90
C TYR A 401 6.41 -0.02 24.23
N ALA A 402 6.54 0.63 25.39
CA ALA A 402 5.59 1.64 25.84
C ALA A 402 5.51 2.83 24.87
N ALA A 403 6.66 3.25 24.33
CA ALA A 403 6.75 4.35 23.37
C ALA A 403 6.19 3.94 22.00
N ALA A 404 6.56 2.77 21.48
CA ALA A 404 6.03 2.23 20.21
C ALA A 404 4.52 2.02 20.29
N ARG A 405 4.01 1.45 21.40
CA ARG A 405 2.58 1.26 21.64
C ARG A 405 1.83 2.59 21.65
N ARG A 406 2.34 3.58 22.38
CA ARG A 406 1.74 4.92 22.41
C ARG A 406 1.75 5.55 21.03
N ALA A 407 2.87 5.47 20.30
CA ALA A 407 3.00 5.99 18.95
C ALA A 407 1.99 5.35 18.00
N TYR A 408 1.84 4.02 18.05
CA TYR A 408 0.87 3.29 17.24
C TYR A 408 -0.56 3.73 17.53
N LEU A 409 -0.99 3.68 18.80
CA LEU A 409 -2.39 3.97 19.18
C LEU A 409 -2.77 5.44 18.95
N VAL A 410 -1.91 6.37 19.33
CA VAL A 410 -2.16 7.81 19.12
C VAL A 410 -2.08 8.15 17.64
N GLY A 411 -1.14 7.56 16.90
CA GLY A 411 -1.05 7.72 15.45
C GLY A 411 -2.29 7.19 14.73
N TYR A 412 -2.83 6.08 15.20
CA TYR A 412 -4.04 5.48 14.61
C TYR A 412 -5.26 6.36 14.84
N ASP A 413 -5.48 6.86 16.06
CA ASP A 413 -6.60 7.76 16.39
C ASP A 413 -6.52 9.10 15.65
N ARG A 414 -5.30 9.56 15.30
CA ARG A 414 -5.09 10.77 14.48
C ARG A 414 -5.32 10.54 13.00
N SER A 415 -4.93 9.36 12.50
CA SER A 415 -5.00 9.05 11.07
C SER A 415 -6.38 8.53 10.66
N VAL A 416 -7.09 7.86 11.57
CA VAL A 416 -8.39 7.25 11.33
C VAL A 416 -9.33 7.58 12.49
N PRO A 417 -10.41 8.34 12.27
CA PRO A 417 -11.41 8.63 13.30
C PRO A 417 -11.94 7.33 13.92
N LYS A 418 -12.17 7.29 15.24
CA LYS A 418 -12.57 6.08 15.97
C LYS A 418 -13.78 5.36 15.37
N LEU A 419 -14.77 6.10 14.86
CA LEU A 419 -15.96 5.54 14.21
C LEU A 419 -15.69 4.90 12.85
N ARG A 420 -14.48 5.04 12.30
CA ARG A 420 -14.06 4.57 10.98
C ARG A 420 -12.93 3.55 11.04
N GLN A 421 -12.54 3.09 12.23
CA GLN A 421 -11.45 2.13 12.46
C GLN A 421 -11.86 0.67 12.21
N ALA A 422 -10.86 -0.22 12.18
CA ALA A 422 -10.98 -1.65 11.86
C ALA A 422 -12.06 -2.41 12.65
N GLU A 423 -12.27 -2.08 13.93
CA GLU A 423 -13.29 -2.65 14.83
C GLU A 423 -14.73 -2.54 14.31
N ARG A 424 -14.99 -1.70 13.30
CA ARG A 424 -16.32 -1.56 12.68
C ARG A 424 -16.53 -2.51 11.50
N CYS A 425 -15.51 -3.27 11.09
CA CYS A 425 -15.62 -4.16 9.94
C CYS A 425 -16.51 -5.37 10.25
N THR A 426 -17.61 -5.53 9.52
CA THR A 426 -18.50 -6.68 9.68
C THR A 426 -18.07 -7.90 8.85
N GLY A 427 -16.98 -7.81 8.10
CA GLY A 427 -16.48 -8.89 7.25
C GLY A 427 -17.29 -9.16 5.96
N CYS A 428 -18.11 -8.22 5.48
CA CYS A 428 -19.05 -8.47 4.37
C CYS A 428 -18.44 -8.75 2.98
N GLY A 429 -17.12 -8.60 2.79
CA GLY A 429 -16.43 -8.92 1.54
C GLY A 429 -16.63 -7.98 0.34
N LYS A 430 -17.55 -7.00 0.40
CA LYS A 430 -17.88 -6.12 -0.74
C LYS A 430 -16.71 -5.30 -1.30
N CYS A 431 -15.66 -5.07 -0.53
CA CYS A 431 -14.48 -4.31 -0.96
C CYS A 431 -13.45 -5.15 -1.72
N ASN A 432 -13.50 -6.49 -1.62
CA ASN A 432 -12.48 -7.36 -2.22
C ASN A 432 -12.51 -7.31 -3.76
N PRO A 433 -13.68 -7.35 -4.44
CA PRO A 433 -13.74 -7.23 -5.91
C PRO A 433 -13.22 -5.88 -6.42
N GLU A 434 -13.39 -4.81 -5.64
CA GLU A 434 -12.97 -3.45 -6.00
C GLU A 434 -11.46 -3.22 -5.78
N CYS A 435 -10.79 -4.07 -5.02
CA CYS A 435 -9.38 -3.90 -4.70
C CYS A 435 -8.50 -4.37 -5.87
N PRO A 436 -7.79 -3.46 -6.58
CA PRO A 436 -6.96 -3.85 -7.72
C PRO A 436 -5.78 -4.74 -7.30
N GLN A 437 -5.35 -4.59 -6.05
CA GLN A 437 -4.28 -5.36 -5.41
C GLN A 437 -4.75 -6.70 -4.83
N ARG A 438 -6.05 -7.04 -4.94
CA ARG A 438 -6.65 -8.32 -4.48
C ARG A 438 -6.39 -8.63 -3.01
N ILE A 439 -6.30 -7.60 -2.19
CA ILE A 439 -6.17 -7.77 -0.74
C ILE A 439 -7.47 -8.40 -0.23
N ASP A 440 -7.36 -9.43 0.61
CA ASP A 440 -8.49 -9.85 1.44
C ASP A 440 -8.68 -8.85 2.59
N ILE A 441 -9.32 -7.73 2.25
CA ILE A 441 -9.44 -6.56 3.13
C ILE A 441 -10.10 -6.94 4.47
N PRO A 442 -11.24 -7.67 4.52
CA PRO A 442 -11.82 -8.14 5.77
C PRO A 442 -10.85 -8.89 6.68
N THR A 443 -10.01 -9.77 6.11
CA THR A 443 -9.05 -10.55 6.89
C THR A 443 -7.95 -9.67 7.46
N GLU A 444 -7.39 -8.75 6.65
CA GLU A 444 -6.39 -7.78 7.12
C GLU A 444 -6.97 -6.83 8.18
N LEU A 445 -8.20 -6.36 8.02
CA LEU A 445 -8.86 -5.50 9.01
C LEU A 445 -9.11 -6.24 10.33
N ARG A 446 -9.57 -7.49 10.30
CA ARG A 446 -9.70 -8.31 11.53
C ARG A 446 -8.35 -8.52 12.22
N ARG A 447 -7.28 -8.74 11.45
CA ARG A 447 -5.91 -8.88 11.99
C ARG A 447 -5.49 -7.60 12.71
N ILE A 448 -5.70 -6.44 12.09
CA ILE A 448 -5.36 -5.14 12.67
C ILE A 448 -6.23 -4.83 13.89
N ASP A 449 -7.52 -5.14 13.85
CA ASP A 449 -8.43 -4.94 14.97
C ASP A 449 -7.97 -5.71 16.22
N LYS A 450 -7.73 -7.01 16.08
CA LYS A 450 -7.21 -7.86 17.16
C LYS A 450 -5.87 -7.34 17.70
N PHE A 451 -4.99 -6.88 16.81
CA PHE A 451 -3.72 -6.29 17.19
C PHE A 451 -3.93 -5.01 18.03
N VAL A 452 -4.78 -4.09 17.58
CA VAL A 452 -5.11 -2.85 18.29
C VAL A 452 -5.78 -3.13 19.64
N GLU A 453 -6.70 -4.10 19.70
CA GLU A 453 -7.36 -4.53 20.94
C GLU A 453 -6.32 -5.04 21.95
N ASN A 454 -5.39 -5.89 21.51
CA ASN A 454 -4.31 -6.40 22.34
C ASN A 454 -3.40 -5.28 22.87
N LEU A 455 -3.05 -4.31 22.02
CA LEU A 455 -2.32 -3.13 22.46
C LEU A 455 -3.13 -2.36 23.51
N ARG A 456 -4.41 -2.06 23.28
CA ARG A 456 -5.24 -1.28 24.22
C ARG A 456 -5.36 -1.96 25.59
N ARG A 457 -5.56 -3.28 25.61
CA ARG A 457 -5.71 -4.06 26.85
C ARG A 457 -4.40 -4.39 27.55
N GLU A 458 -3.26 -4.14 26.90
CA GLU A 458 -1.98 -4.72 27.31
C GLU A 458 -2.19 -6.24 27.51
N ALA A 459 -2.71 -6.90 26.48
CA ALA A 459 -2.87 -8.35 26.44
C ALA A 459 -1.56 -9.02 26.02
N VAL A 460 -1.33 -10.27 26.44
CA VAL A 460 -0.07 -10.98 26.18
C VAL A 460 0.10 -11.10 24.67
N LEU A 461 1.26 -10.71 24.14
CA LEU A 461 1.59 -10.79 22.72
C LEU A 461 2.38 -12.07 22.43
N MET A 462 2.39 -12.50 21.16
CA MET A 462 3.12 -13.71 20.77
C MET A 462 4.62 -13.54 21.03
N GLY A 463 5.13 -12.30 20.94
CA GLY A 463 6.49 -11.99 21.33
C GLY A 463 6.78 -12.35 22.79
N ASP A 464 5.90 -11.98 23.74
CA ASP A 464 6.06 -12.32 25.16
C ASP A 464 6.13 -13.84 25.38
N VAL A 465 5.27 -14.58 24.68
CA VAL A 465 5.20 -16.05 24.72
C VAL A 465 6.51 -16.65 24.18
N LEU A 466 6.97 -16.19 23.02
CA LEU A 466 8.19 -16.67 22.38
C LEU A 466 9.45 -16.33 23.19
N ASN A 467 9.51 -15.15 23.80
CA ASN A 467 10.62 -14.77 24.65
C ASN A 467 10.69 -15.69 25.87
N ALA A 468 9.59 -15.84 26.61
CA ALA A 468 9.52 -16.76 27.75
C ALA A 468 9.84 -18.22 27.34
N PHE A 469 9.37 -18.64 26.17
CA PHE A 469 9.63 -19.95 25.61
C PHE A 469 11.11 -20.18 25.27
N LYS A 470 11.79 -19.17 24.68
CA LYS A 470 13.22 -19.25 24.30
C LYS A 470 14.17 -19.01 25.46
N SER A 471 13.83 -18.13 26.40
CA SER A 471 14.64 -17.80 27.57
C SER A 471 14.48 -18.83 28.70
N GLY A 472 13.37 -19.56 28.72
CA GLY A 472 13.03 -20.52 29.77
C GLY A 472 13.36 -21.97 29.42
N LYS A 473 13.47 -22.83 30.43
CA LYS A 473 13.56 -24.30 30.27
C LYS A 473 12.19 -24.94 30.02
N TYR A 474 11.25 -24.24 29.39
CA TYR A 474 9.86 -24.68 29.22
C TYR A 474 9.69 -25.59 28.01
N SER A 475 8.73 -26.51 28.07
CA SER A 475 8.28 -27.35 26.94
C SER A 475 7.17 -26.68 26.15
N CYS A 476 6.31 -25.92 26.83
CA CYS A 476 5.21 -25.16 26.25
C CYS A 476 5.00 -23.86 27.04
N VAL A 477 4.62 -22.79 26.35
CA VAL A 477 4.19 -21.53 26.94
C VAL A 477 2.88 -21.11 26.27
N ILE A 478 1.88 -20.80 27.09
CA ILE A 478 0.57 -20.32 26.64
C ILE A 478 0.38 -18.89 27.14
N GLY A 479 0.09 -17.96 26.23
CA GLY A 479 -0.30 -16.59 26.51
C GLY A 479 -1.80 -16.40 26.35
N ASN A 480 -2.49 -16.10 27.45
CA ASN A 480 -3.90 -15.70 27.44
C ASN A 480 -4.22 -14.82 28.65
N GLY A 481 -4.15 -13.50 28.46
CA GLY A 481 -4.20 -12.49 29.55
C GLY A 481 -2.95 -12.46 30.44
N ARG A 482 -2.36 -13.63 30.73
CA ARG A 482 -1.08 -13.86 31.42
C ARG A 482 -0.33 -15.02 30.76
N LEU A 483 0.93 -15.24 31.16
CA LEU A 483 1.74 -16.39 30.73
C LEU A 483 1.48 -17.61 31.62
N TYR A 484 1.29 -18.76 30.99
CA TYR A 484 1.27 -20.07 31.61
C TYR A 484 2.45 -20.86 31.05
N THR A 485 3.33 -21.35 31.91
CA THR A 485 4.58 -21.99 31.52
C THR A 485 4.59 -23.43 31.97
N PHE A 486 5.02 -24.32 31.08
CA PHE A 486 4.94 -25.76 31.26
C PHE A 486 6.30 -26.40 31.05
N THR A 487 6.62 -27.46 31.79
CA THR A 487 7.90 -28.16 31.71
C THR A 487 7.74 -29.67 31.54
N GLN A 488 6.51 -30.19 31.63
CA GLN A 488 6.30 -31.62 31.53
C GLN A 488 6.50 -32.12 30.11
N ASN A 489 6.68 -33.42 30.06
CA ASN A 489 7.02 -34.17 28.87
C ASN A 489 5.76 -34.59 28.11
N GLY A 490 5.81 -34.49 26.79
CA GLY A 490 4.70 -34.87 25.91
C GLY A 490 3.53 -33.88 26.05
N ILE A 491 2.31 -34.38 25.87
CA ILE A 491 1.10 -33.54 25.82
C ILE A 491 0.44 -33.32 27.19
N LYS A 492 1.03 -33.80 28.29
CA LYS A 492 0.35 -33.88 29.60
C LYS A 492 -0.15 -32.52 30.08
N ASP A 493 0.73 -31.51 30.05
CA ASP A 493 0.41 -30.15 30.47
C ASP A 493 -0.67 -29.51 29.58
N LEU A 494 -0.58 -29.75 28.28
CA LEU A 494 -1.53 -29.22 27.30
C LEU A 494 -2.90 -29.89 27.41
N TYR A 495 -2.92 -31.22 27.56
CA TYR A 495 -4.12 -32.02 27.80
C TYR A 495 -4.78 -31.62 29.13
N GLY A 496 -4.02 -31.55 30.22
CA GLY A 496 -4.53 -31.11 31.52
C GLY A 496 -5.10 -29.70 31.48
N THR A 497 -4.43 -28.78 30.77
CA THR A 497 -4.95 -27.42 30.55
C THR A 497 -6.29 -27.44 29.82
N TYR A 498 -6.43 -28.25 28.77
CA TYR A 498 -7.68 -28.39 28.04
C TYR A 498 -8.80 -29.03 28.89
N SER A 499 -8.49 -30.10 29.61
CA SER A 499 -9.48 -30.84 30.41
C SER A 499 -9.96 -30.07 31.64
N GLU A 500 -9.06 -29.36 32.33
CA GLU A 500 -9.38 -28.71 33.61
C GLU A 500 -9.70 -27.22 33.45
N LYS A 501 -9.06 -26.54 32.48
CA LYS A 501 -9.13 -25.08 32.31
C LYS A 501 -9.20 -24.68 30.82
N PRO A 502 -10.21 -25.14 30.06
CA PRO A 502 -10.29 -24.92 28.61
C PRO A 502 -10.31 -23.43 28.22
N SER A 503 -10.79 -22.55 29.11
CA SER A 503 -10.77 -21.10 28.92
C SER A 503 -9.36 -20.53 28.73
N VAL A 504 -8.32 -21.20 29.23
CA VAL A 504 -6.91 -20.81 29.05
C VAL A 504 -6.48 -20.95 27.58
N LEU A 505 -7.03 -21.92 26.84
CA LEU A 505 -6.67 -22.15 25.43
C LEU A 505 -7.50 -21.29 24.47
N LYS A 506 -8.70 -20.88 24.87
CA LYS A 506 -9.61 -20.10 24.02
C LYS A 506 -8.99 -18.75 23.66
N GLY A 507 -8.69 -18.55 22.39
CA GLY A 507 -8.03 -17.35 21.87
C GLY A 507 -6.54 -17.27 22.19
N ALA A 508 -5.93 -18.32 22.73
CA ALA A 508 -4.57 -18.26 23.25
C ALA A 508 -3.48 -18.15 22.17
N LEU A 509 -2.33 -17.63 22.58
CA LEU A 509 -1.08 -17.63 21.82
C LEU A 509 -0.20 -18.74 22.40
N VAL A 510 0.17 -19.74 21.61
CA VAL A 510 0.90 -20.92 22.11
C VAL A 510 2.25 -21.04 21.43
N ALA A 511 3.30 -21.25 22.22
CA ALA A 511 4.61 -21.70 21.73
C ALA A 511 4.95 -23.04 22.36
N ASP A 512 5.22 -24.05 21.55
CA ASP A 512 5.55 -25.41 22.00
C ASP A 512 6.80 -25.93 21.29
N LYS A 513 7.62 -26.75 21.97
CA LYS A 513 8.81 -27.35 21.34
C LYS A 513 8.43 -28.33 20.24
N VAL A 514 7.37 -29.11 20.45
CA VAL A 514 7.03 -30.21 19.56
C VAL A 514 5.52 -30.32 19.42
N VAL A 515 4.99 -29.85 18.28
CA VAL A 515 3.58 -29.96 17.95
C VAL A 515 3.36 -31.13 16.99
N GLY A 516 3.03 -32.27 17.59
CA GLY A 516 2.52 -33.45 16.89
C GLY A 516 1.00 -33.42 16.70
N LYS A 517 0.47 -34.41 15.96
CA LYS A 517 -0.97 -34.50 15.65
C LYS A 517 -1.85 -34.50 16.91
N ALA A 518 -1.40 -35.15 17.97
CA ALA A 518 -2.11 -35.18 19.25
C ALA A 518 -2.19 -33.78 19.90
N ALA A 519 -1.07 -33.05 19.94
CA ALA A 519 -1.04 -31.70 20.48
C ALA A 519 -1.87 -30.73 19.64
N ALA A 520 -1.78 -30.85 18.30
CA ALA A 520 -2.57 -30.06 17.36
C ALA A 520 -4.08 -30.22 17.58
N ALA A 521 -4.56 -31.45 17.85
CA ALA A 521 -5.96 -31.69 18.15
C ALA A 521 -6.44 -30.91 19.39
N ILE A 522 -5.65 -30.95 20.46
CA ILE A 522 -5.95 -30.23 21.71
C ILE A 522 -5.97 -28.72 21.48
N LEU A 523 -4.99 -28.19 20.73
CA LEU A 523 -4.92 -26.76 20.41
C LEU A 523 -6.09 -26.30 19.52
N ALA A 524 -6.47 -27.14 18.55
CA ALA A 524 -7.60 -26.88 17.67
C ALA A 524 -8.93 -26.83 18.46
N LEU A 525 -9.21 -27.85 19.27
CA LEU A 525 -10.41 -27.89 20.11
C LEU A 525 -10.41 -26.81 21.19
N GLY A 526 -9.23 -26.50 21.74
CA GLY A 526 -9.04 -25.43 22.70
C GLY A 526 -9.25 -24.03 22.12
N GLY A 527 -9.30 -23.88 20.79
CA GLY A 527 -9.50 -22.59 20.14
C GLY A 527 -8.28 -21.67 20.22
N ALA A 528 -7.07 -22.24 20.19
CA ALA A 528 -5.84 -21.45 20.10
C ALA A 528 -5.87 -20.58 18.84
N SER A 529 -5.43 -19.32 18.95
CA SER A 529 -5.53 -18.35 17.85
C SER A 529 -4.22 -18.11 17.12
N GLU A 530 -3.09 -18.43 17.76
CA GLU A 530 -1.77 -18.46 17.14
C GLU A 530 -0.94 -19.58 17.78
N VAL A 531 -0.23 -20.34 16.94
CA VAL A 531 0.62 -21.45 17.38
C VAL A 531 2.00 -21.34 16.73
N TYR A 532 3.04 -21.35 17.56
CA TYR A 532 4.42 -21.52 17.15
C TYR A 532 4.94 -22.90 17.59
N ALA A 533 5.72 -23.56 16.73
CA ALA A 533 6.42 -24.78 17.07
C ALA A 533 7.90 -24.78 16.64
N ASP A 534 8.82 -25.25 17.50
CA ASP A 534 10.18 -25.52 17.02
C ASP A 534 10.17 -26.67 16.00
N VAL A 535 9.43 -27.74 16.30
CA VAL A 535 9.20 -28.86 15.38
C VAL A 535 7.70 -29.15 15.27
N MET A 536 7.19 -29.16 14.05
CA MET A 536 5.80 -29.49 13.73
C MET A 536 5.73 -30.71 12.82
N SER A 537 4.73 -31.58 13.01
CA SER A 537 4.47 -32.67 12.04
C SER A 537 3.51 -32.24 10.93
N GLU A 538 3.64 -32.82 9.74
CA GLU A 538 2.72 -32.58 8.61
C GLU A 538 1.24 -32.82 9.00
N PRO A 539 0.88 -33.91 9.71
CA PRO A 539 -0.50 -34.10 10.14
C PRO A 539 -0.99 -33.05 11.15
N ALA A 540 -0.10 -32.52 12.00
CA ALA A 540 -0.42 -31.43 12.91
C ALA A 540 -0.73 -30.13 12.15
N LEU A 541 0.09 -29.80 11.15
CA LEU A 541 -0.11 -28.62 10.32
C LEU A 541 -1.44 -28.68 9.57
N THR A 542 -1.76 -29.82 8.97
CA THR A 542 -3.06 -30.03 8.29
C THR A 542 -4.21 -29.82 9.26
N MET A 543 -4.15 -30.40 10.46
CA MET A 543 -5.20 -30.28 11.48
C MET A 543 -5.41 -28.84 11.96
N LEU A 544 -4.35 -28.05 12.08
CA LEU A 544 -4.44 -26.67 12.56
C LEU A 544 -4.85 -25.68 11.46
N ARG A 545 -4.55 -25.96 10.19
CA ARG A 545 -4.90 -25.06 9.07
C ARG A 545 -6.40 -24.78 8.96
N ASP A 546 -7.22 -25.79 9.26
CA ASP A 546 -8.69 -25.68 9.14
C ASP A 546 -9.33 -24.87 10.27
N THR A 547 -8.54 -24.45 11.28
CA THR A 547 -9.04 -23.71 12.46
C THR A 547 -9.03 -22.19 12.28
N GLY A 548 -8.33 -21.67 11.27
CA GLY A 548 -8.09 -20.23 11.09
C GLY A 548 -7.04 -19.64 12.05
N ALA A 549 -6.37 -20.46 12.87
CA ALA A 549 -5.26 -20.01 13.69
C ALA A 549 -4.02 -19.65 12.85
N LYS A 550 -3.26 -18.65 13.27
CA LYS A 550 -1.98 -18.32 12.63
C LYS A 550 -0.91 -19.31 13.07
N ILE A 551 -0.30 -20.02 12.12
CA ILE A 551 0.67 -21.09 12.40
C ILE A 551 2.07 -20.70 11.93
N THR A 552 3.05 -20.86 12.82
CA THR A 552 4.48 -20.64 12.52
C THR A 552 5.31 -21.81 13.07
N TYR A 553 6.39 -22.16 12.39
CA TYR A 553 7.27 -23.23 12.87
C TYR A 553 8.71 -23.06 12.37
N SER A 554 9.67 -23.60 13.13
CA SER A 554 11.08 -23.63 12.72
C SER A 554 11.40 -24.82 11.81
N LYS A 555 10.80 -26.00 12.06
CA LYS A 555 11.03 -27.21 11.27
C LYS A 555 9.75 -28.02 11.09
N LEU A 556 9.47 -28.42 9.85
CA LEU A 556 8.39 -29.36 9.51
C LEU A 556 8.95 -30.77 9.30
N VAL A 557 8.27 -31.80 9.81
CA VAL A 557 8.67 -33.21 9.66
C VAL A 557 7.46 -34.09 9.29
N PRO A 558 7.66 -35.25 8.63
CA PRO A 558 6.54 -36.15 8.31
C PRO A 558 5.81 -36.67 9.57
N TYR A 559 6.56 -36.93 10.64
CA TYR A 559 6.02 -37.33 11.94
C TYR A 559 6.97 -36.98 13.07
N ILE A 560 6.43 -36.81 14.28
CA ILE A 560 7.25 -36.59 15.48
C ILE A 560 7.89 -37.91 15.90
N LYS A 561 9.22 -37.93 16.08
CA LYS A 561 9.94 -39.09 16.62
C LYS A 561 9.77 -39.18 18.14
N ASN A 562 9.78 -40.40 18.67
CA ASN A 562 9.87 -40.64 20.10
C ASN A 562 11.24 -40.21 20.64
N ARG A 563 11.39 -40.17 21.97
CA ARG A 563 12.60 -39.67 22.64
C ARG A 563 13.86 -40.48 22.36
N SER A 564 13.70 -41.80 22.21
CA SER A 564 14.80 -42.70 21.86
C SER A 564 15.20 -42.59 20.40
N GLY A 565 14.46 -41.85 19.58
CA GLY A 565 14.70 -41.73 18.14
C GLY A 565 14.40 -43.01 17.34
N THR A 566 13.85 -44.04 17.99
CA THR A 566 13.66 -45.38 17.44
C THR A 566 12.35 -45.56 16.67
N GLY A 567 11.44 -44.58 16.72
CA GLY A 567 10.15 -44.66 16.03
C GLY A 567 9.27 -43.43 16.24
N MET A 568 8.01 -43.53 15.83
CA MET A 568 7.02 -42.45 15.97
C MET A 568 6.66 -42.20 17.44
N CYS A 569 6.38 -40.94 17.79
CA CYS A 569 5.85 -40.55 19.09
C CYS A 569 4.58 -41.37 19.42
N PRO A 570 4.47 -41.97 20.62
CA PRO A 570 3.31 -42.79 20.99
C PRO A 570 1.98 -42.04 20.90
N MET A 571 1.97 -40.74 21.25
CA MET A 571 0.76 -39.91 21.18
C MET A 571 0.34 -39.66 19.71
N ASP A 572 1.30 -39.37 18.83
CA ASP A 572 1.01 -39.17 17.41
C ASP A 572 0.62 -40.47 16.72
N LYS A 573 1.24 -41.60 17.12
CA LYS A 573 0.87 -42.92 16.61
C LYS A 573 -0.56 -43.27 16.98
N LEU A 574 -0.97 -42.96 18.22
CA LEU A 574 -2.34 -43.16 18.68
C LEU A 574 -3.34 -42.34 17.85
N CYS A 575 -3.02 -41.08 17.55
CA CYS A 575 -3.88 -40.18 16.78
C CYS A 575 -3.73 -40.31 15.25
N LEU A 576 -2.86 -41.20 14.74
CA LEU A 576 -2.43 -41.21 13.34
C LEU A 576 -3.62 -41.33 12.37
N ASN A 577 -4.58 -42.20 12.67
CA ASN A 577 -5.73 -42.49 11.81
C ASN A 577 -6.97 -41.63 12.10
N ALA A 578 -6.95 -40.82 13.17
CA ALA A 578 -8.07 -39.93 13.49
C ALA A 578 -8.19 -38.82 12.43
N LYS A 579 -9.41 -38.59 11.95
CA LYS A 579 -9.73 -37.62 10.91
C LYS A 579 -10.07 -36.25 11.48
N THR A 580 -10.59 -36.19 12.70
CA THR A 580 -11.01 -34.95 13.35
C THR A 580 -10.25 -34.71 14.66
N PRO A 581 -10.13 -33.45 15.11
CA PRO A 581 -9.60 -33.15 16.44
C PRO A 581 -10.37 -33.86 17.57
N GLN A 582 -11.69 -34.03 17.41
CA GLN A 582 -12.55 -34.71 18.39
C GLN A 582 -12.21 -36.20 18.52
N GLU A 583 -12.02 -36.90 17.39
CA GLU A 583 -11.59 -38.30 17.40
C GLU A 583 -10.22 -38.48 18.07
N CYS A 584 -9.28 -37.55 17.82
CA CYS A 584 -7.99 -37.55 18.52
C CYS A 584 -8.20 -37.45 20.03
N LEU A 585 -9.03 -36.50 20.49
CA LEU A 585 -9.27 -36.29 21.91
C LEU A 585 -9.86 -37.52 22.58
N GLU A 586 -10.82 -38.21 21.96
CA GLU A 586 -11.41 -39.43 22.51
C GLU A 586 -10.38 -40.55 22.72
N LEU A 587 -9.42 -40.69 21.80
CA LEU A 587 -8.32 -41.64 21.93
C LEU A 587 -7.36 -41.24 23.05
N LEU A 588 -7.04 -39.94 23.15
CA LEU A 588 -6.20 -39.39 24.21
C LEU A 588 -6.84 -39.55 25.58
N ASP A 589 -8.14 -39.29 25.72
CA ASP A 589 -8.92 -39.48 26.95
C ASP A 589 -8.82 -40.92 27.43
N LYS A 590 -9.01 -41.90 26.53
CA LYS A 590 -8.88 -43.33 26.85
C LYS A 590 -7.48 -43.69 27.28
N PHE A 591 -6.44 -43.08 26.71
CA PHE A 591 -5.05 -43.36 27.07
C PHE A 591 -4.64 -42.69 28.39
N MET A 592 -5.08 -41.47 28.62
CA MET A 592 -4.67 -40.63 29.75
C MET A 592 -5.42 -40.95 31.06
N LYS A 593 -6.62 -41.55 30.98
CA LYS A 593 -7.46 -41.91 32.15
C LYS A 593 -7.22 -43.33 32.68
N VAL A 594 -6.29 -44.10 32.11
CA VAL A 594 -5.87 -45.39 32.67
C VAL A 594 -4.92 -45.14 33.84
N PRO A 595 -5.19 -45.64 35.07
CA PRO A 595 -4.24 -45.54 36.17
C PRO A 595 -2.93 -46.22 35.75
N SER A 596 -1.80 -45.53 35.92
CA SER A 596 -0.49 -46.16 35.71
C SER A 596 -0.37 -47.34 36.66
N ALA A 597 -0.34 -48.56 36.11
CA ALA A 597 -0.04 -49.78 36.83
C ALA A 597 1.41 -49.78 37.36
#